data_AF-A0A358DST3-F1
#
_entry.id   AF-A0A358DST3-F1
#
_cell.length_a   1.000
_cell.length_b   1.000
_cell.length_c   1.000
_cell.angle_alpha   90.00
_cell.angle_beta   90.00
_cell.angle_gamma   90.00
#
_symmetry.space_group_name_H-M   'P 1'
#
loop_
_entity.id
_entity.type
_entity.pdbx_description
1 polymer ?
#
loop_
_entity_poly.entity_id
_entity_poly.type
_entity_poly.pdbx_seq_one_letter_code
_entity_poly.pdbx_strand_id
1 'polypeptide(L)'
;MHPVGGESQPMCRTRKHDEIDRPGQGGLSLGLVCACVAMDRPKGGHVIKLWFGMSQVRRKAYLLSGVALLSLKAFVDAITVYTVAGEWLHPLHYLHPAFSWRVDAVQSGGDTAFLIAGFLTLPFIWVGVSMSMRRARDAGWSPWFGLLFFLPLINGLMFLLLCFMPTRISRAAEDSTANSRLPATLGMALQGIGAGATLGVLAMVVSVFGFGQYGSGLFVGAPFVMGVTASYLAQRGRDPNRFRGIGAALLAVILCEGTLLLLALEGAVCLLTAAPLAMGLATVGALVGSHWAMRQGGGGRATAALIVVLPLTTAIPTAPAEHAVHQVTTEVLVDAPAEQVWRHVVRFPDLPPPSDWVLKTGIAVPLRARIEGQGVGAVRYCEFSTGDFVEPITVWDPPHRLGFNVVEQPPSLSEWSPYSSIYAPHLDGFMESHRGEFLLQQLPGGQTRLVGTTWYSFDIAPAAYWTLFSDFILHRIHRRVLRHIKSLSEKEVTG
;
A
#
# COMPACT_ATOMS: atom_id res chain seq x y z
N MET A 1 71.63 -46.72 49.49
CA MET A 1 71.88 -47.92 48.66
C MET A 1 72.06 -47.48 47.21
N HIS A 2 72.97 -48.13 46.48
CA HIS A 2 73.35 -47.93 45.06
C HIS A 2 73.91 -49.29 44.54
N PRO A 3 74.24 -49.51 43.23
CA PRO A 3 74.07 -48.66 42.04
C PRO A 3 72.65 -48.84 41.42
N VAL A 4 72.29 -49.03 40.13
CA VAL A 4 72.88 -49.19 38.76
C VAL A 4 71.81 -48.62 37.77
N GLY A 5 72.05 -48.12 36.55
CA GLY A 5 73.27 -47.85 35.76
C GLY A 5 73.12 -48.27 34.26
N GLY A 6 73.33 -47.35 33.31
CA GLY A 6 73.52 -47.61 31.85
C GLY A 6 72.28 -47.97 31.00
N GLU A 7 72.29 -47.87 29.66
CA GLU A 7 73.22 -47.16 28.75
C GLU A 7 72.69 -47.08 27.29
N SER A 8 73.22 -46.11 26.51
CA SER A 8 73.35 -46.13 25.02
C SER A 8 72.10 -45.95 24.10
N GLN A 9 72.37 -45.77 22.79
CA GLN A 9 71.42 -45.41 21.72
C GLN A 9 71.16 -46.57 20.71
N PRO A 10 71.06 -46.39 19.38
CA PRO A 10 69.80 -46.62 18.67
C PRO A 10 69.84 -47.79 17.67
N MET A 11 68.66 -48.22 17.16
CA MET A 11 68.59 -49.15 16.03
C MET A 11 67.81 -48.58 14.85
N CYS A 12 68.50 -48.40 13.73
CA CYS A 12 67.91 -48.16 12.41
C CYS A 12 67.59 -49.51 11.74
N ARG A 13 66.49 -49.61 10.98
CA ARG A 13 66.16 -50.81 10.19
C ARG A 13 65.69 -50.52 8.76
N THR A 14 66.66 -50.05 7.96
CA THR A 14 66.93 -50.46 6.57
C THR A 14 65.80 -50.93 5.63
N ARG A 15 65.68 -50.17 4.51
CA ARG A 15 65.31 -50.61 3.14
C ARG A 15 63.87 -51.13 2.92
N LYS A 16 63.30 -51.02 1.71
CA LYS A 16 63.90 -50.96 0.37
C LYS A 16 63.25 -49.90 -0.56
N HIS A 17 64.02 -49.35 -1.50
CA HIS A 17 63.50 -48.92 -2.80
C HIS A 17 63.53 -50.11 -3.77
N ASP A 18 62.72 -50.06 -4.82
CA ASP A 18 63.09 -50.58 -6.14
C ASP A 18 62.60 -49.57 -7.20
N GLU A 19 63.48 -49.20 -8.13
CA GLU A 19 63.30 -48.17 -9.17
C GLU A 19 64.05 -48.65 -10.42
N ILE A 20 63.35 -48.89 -11.54
CA ILE A 20 63.91 -49.14 -12.88
C ILE A 20 63.00 -48.50 -13.95
N ASP A 21 63.59 -48.15 -15.09
CA ASP A 21 63.14 -47.12 -16.05
C ASP A 21 62.28 -47.64 -17.26
N ARG A 22 62.00 -46.70 -18.17
CA ARG A 22 61.26 -46.70 -19.47
C ARG A 22 61.89 -47.62 -20.57
N PRO A 23 61.45 -47.67 -21.86
CA PRO A 23 60.46 -46.83 -22.58
C PRO A 23 59.52 -47.51 -23.64
N GLY A 24 58.59 -46.72 -24.19
CA GLY A 24 58.36 -46.70 -25.66
C GLY A 24 56.95 -47.01 -26.20
N GLN A 25 56.58 -46.30 -27.28
CA GLN A 25 55.35 -46.39 -28.08
C GLN A 25 54.05 -45.85 -27.40
N GLY A 26 53.14 -45.16 -28.10
CA GLY A 26 53.22 -44.67 -29.49
C GLY A 26 51.86 -44.55 -30.18
N GLY A 27 51.08 -43.51 -29.90
CA GLY A 27 49.78 -43.29 -30.56
C GLY A 27 49.22 -41.89 -30.36
N LEU A 28 48.97 -41.17 -31.46
CA LEU A 28 48.26 -39.89 -31.44
C LEU A 28 46.75 -40.12 -31.30
N SER A 29 46.09 -39.27 -30.52
CA SER A 29 44.64 -39.03 -30.62
C SER A 29 44.36 -37.55 -30.39
N LEU A 30 43.43 -36.98 -31.15
CA LEU A 30 43.23 -35.53 -31.23
C LEU A 30 42.61 -34.97 -29.94
N GLY A 31 43.20 -33.89 -29.43
CA GLY A 31 42.59 -33.10 -28.36
C GLY A 31 41.41 -32.27 -28.89
N LEU A 32 40.18 -32.65 -28.53
CA LEU A 32 39.01 -31.82 -28.74
C LEU A 32 38.70 -31.03 -27.46
N VAL A 33 38.66 -29.70 -27.57
CA VAL A 33 38.46 -28.79 -26.42
C VAL A 33 37.01 -28.81 -25.96
N CYS A 34 36.65 -29.80 -25.13
CA CYS A 34 35.35 -29.85 -24.47
C CYS A 34 35.37 -29.04 -23.16
N ALA A 35 35.38 -27.71 -23.30
CA ALA A 35 35.30 -26.78 -22.18
C ALA A 35 33.87 -26.75 -21.60
N CYS A 36 33.47 -27.84 -20.93
CA CYS A 36 32.18 -27.96 -20.26
C CYS A 36 32.01 -26.90 -19.18
N VAL A 37 31.33 -25.80 -19.53
CA VAL A 37 30.76 -24.86 -18.56
C VAL A 37 29.70 -25.63 -17.77
N ALA A 38 30.09 -26.14 -16.61
CA ALA A 38 29.20 -26.78 -15.66
C ALA A 38 28.19 -25.74 -15.13
N MET A 39 27.07 -25.57 -15.85
CA MET A 39 25.92 -24.79 -15.40
C MET A 39 25.21 -25.56 -14.28
N ASP A 40 25.78 -25.46 -13.08
CA ASP A 40 25.26 -26.04 -11.84
C ASP A 40 23.82 -25.55 -11.60
N ARG A 41 22.85 -26.41 -11.89
CA ARG A 41 21.42 -26.05 -11.85
C ARG A 41 21.05 -25.67 -10.41
N PRO A 42 20.60 -24.44 -10.13
CA PRO A 42 20.30 -24.01 -8.77
C PRO A 42 19.11 -24.79 -8.21
N LYS A 43 19.40 -25.80 -7.38
CA LYS A 43 18.40 -26.61 -6.65
C LYS A 43 17.44 -25.68 -5.92
N GLY A 44 16.13 -25.76 -6.17
CA GLY A 44 15.16 -24.70 -5.84
C GLY A 44 15.18 -24.18 -4.39
N GLY A 45 15.51 -25.03 -3.41
CA GLY A 45 15.70 -24.62 -2.01
C GLY A 45 16.78 -23.55 -1.79
N HIS A 46 17.80 -23.45 -2.65
CA HIS A 46 18.78 -22.36 -2.63
C HIS A 46 18.16 -21.01 -3.02
N VAL A 47 17.20 -21.00 -3.95
CA VAL A 47 16.53 -19.76 -4.39
C VAL A 47 15.59 -19.25 -3.31
N ILE A 48 14.80 -20.13 -2.69
CA ILE A 48 13.92 -19.78 -1.55
C ILE A 48 14.77 -19.24 -0.37
N LYS A 49 15.91 -19.90 -0.06
CA LYS A 49 16.87 -19.47 0.96
C LYS A 49 17.67 -18.21 0.59
N LEU A 50 17.67 -17.80 -0.69
CA LEU A 50 18.18 -16.52 -1.16
C LEU A 50 17.16 -15.40 -1.01
N TRP A 51 15.92 -15.63 -1.46
CA TRP A 51 14.87 -14.62 -1.48
C TRP A 51 14.31 -14.31 -0.09
N PHE A 52 13.92 -15.34 0.67
CA PHE A 52 13.29 -15.19 1.99
C PHE A 52 14.26 -15.43 3.17
N GLY A 53 15.43 -16.01 2.91
CA GLY A 53 16.42 -16.37 3.92
C GLY A 53 17.50 -15.32 4.21
N MET A 54 18.38 -15.63 5.17
CA MET A 54 19.43 -14.75 5.67
C MET A 54 20.75 -14.76 4.86
N SER A 55 20.80 -15.46 3.72
CA SER A 55 22.04 -15.71 2.96
C SER A 55 22.68 -14.46 2.34
N GLN A 56 23.99 -14.55 2.04
CA GLN A 56 24.79 -13.51 1.39
C GLN A 56 24.34 -13.32 -0.08
N VAL A 57 24.19 -12.07 -0.49
CA VAL A 57 23.70 -11.66 -1.81
C VAL A 57 24.88 -11.23 -2.68
N ARG A 58 25.41 -12.18 -3.47
CA ARG A 58 26.49 -11.95 -4.44
C ARG A 58 25.98 -11.19 -5.68
N ARG A 59 26.82 -10.32 -6.28
CA ARG A 59 26.51 -9.50 -7.48
C ARG A 59 25.67 -10.22 -8.55
N LYS A 60 26.14 -11.36 -9.08
CA LYS A 60 25.40 -12.13 -10.11
C LYS A 60 24.02 -12.58 -9.63
N ALA A 61 23.89 -13.04 -8.39
CA ALA A 61 22.62 -13.51 -7.82
C ALA A 61 21.63 -12.36 -7.55
N TYR A 62 22.15 -11.17 -7.22
CA TYR A 62 21.36 -9.94 -7.09
C TYR A 62 20.80 -9.49 -8.44
N LEU A 63 21.65 -9.34 -9.45
CA LEU A 63 21.26 -8.94 -10.80
C LEU A 63 20.23 -9.92 -11.40
N LEU A 64 20.53 -11.22 -11.35
CA LEU A 64 19.64 -12.26 -11.89
C LEU A 64 18.29 -12.30 -11.15
N SER A 65 18.29 -12.19 -9.81
CA SER A 65 17.01 -12.18 -9.06
C SER A 65 16.23 -10.89 -9.31
N GLY A 66 16.89 -9.73 -9.37
CA GLY A 66 16.22 -8.45 -9.62
C GLY A 66 15.56 -8.39 -10.98
N VAL A 67 16.28 -8.77 -12.05
CA VAL A 67 15.72 -8.84 -13.41
C VAL A 67 14.61 -9.88 -13.48
N ALA A 68 14.82 -11.10 -12.97
CA ALA A 68 13.81 -12.16 -13.03
C ALA A 68 12.53 -11.81 -12.25
N LEU A 69 12.66 -11.19 -11.07
CA LEU A 69 11.50 -10.76 -10.25
C LEU A 69 10.80 -9.53 -10.85
N LEU A 70 11.52 -8.61 -11.50
CA LEU A 70 10.92 -7.49 -12.22
C LEU A 70 10.09 -7.98 -13.42
N SER A 71 10.68 -8.85 -14.26
CA SER A 71 9.97 -9.46 -15.39
C SER A 71 8.80 -10.33 -14.95
N LEU A 72 8.96 -11.12 -13.89
CA LEU A 72 7.87 -11.92 -13.31
C LEU A 72 6.75 -11.02 -12.75
N LYS A 73 7.07 -9.90 -12.10
CA LYS A 73 6.05 -8.99 -11.58
C LYS A 73 5.28 -8.30 -12.70
N ALA A 74 5.99 -7.77 -13.71
CA ALA A 74 5.36 -7.18 -14.89
C ALA A 74 4.42 -8.18 -15.60
N PHE A 75 4.81 -9.46 -15.68
CA PHE A 75 3.99 -10.52 -16.26
C PHE A 75 2.78 -10.91 -15.40
N VAL A 76 2.96 -11.02 -14.07
CA VAL A 76 1.86 -11.28 -13.13
C VAL A 76 0.83 -10.15 -13.14
N ASP A 77 1.29 -8.90 -13.20
CA ASP A 77 0.41 -7.73 -13.21
C ASP A 77 -0.31 -7.58 -14.56
N ALA A 78 0.39 -7.79 -15.68
CA ALA A 78 -0.23 -7.83 -17.01
C ALA A 78 -1.28 -8.94 -17.15
N ILE A 79 -1.03 -10.14 -16.60
CA ILE A 79 -2.04 -11.19 -16.51
C ILE A 79 -3.20 -10.76 -15.60
N THR A 80 -2.93 -10.16 -14.44
CA THR A 80 -3.98 -9.74 -13.50
C THR A 80 -4.92 -8.74 -14.15
N VAL A 81 -4.38 -7.67 -14.76
CA VAL A 81 -5.15 -6.67 -15.52
C VAL A 81 -5.91 -7.34 -16.67
N TYR A 82 -5.26 -8.17 -17.48
CA TYR A 82 -5.91 -8.85 -18.62
C TYR A 82 -7.05 -9.80 -18.18
N THR A 83 -6.90 -10.52 -17.08
CA THR A 83 -7.94 -11.44 -16.57
C THR A 83 -9.13 -10.73 -15.90
N VAL A 84 -8.98 -9.46 -15.52
CA VAL A 84 -10.03 -8.71 -14.79
C VAL A 84 -10.68 -7.65 -15.66
N ALA A 85 -9.92 -6.93 -16.48
CA ALA A 85 -10.39 -5.85 -17.35
C ALA A 85 -10.42 -6.22 -18.85
N GLY A 86 -9.74 -7.29 -19.26
CA GLY A 86 -9.51 -7.61 -20.68
C GLY A 86 -8.40 -6.79 -21.34
N GLU A 87 -7.86 -5.77 -20.67
CA GLU A 87 -6.80 -4.90 -21.19
C GLU A 87 -5.40 -5.52 -21.09
N TRP A 88 -4.51 -5.17 -22.03
CA TRP A 88 -3.12 -5.66 -22.01
C TRP A 88 -2.15 -4.59 -21.51
N LEU A 89 -1.85 -4.60 -20.20
CA LEU A 89 -0.84 -3.73 -19.60
C LEU A 89 0.55 -4.04 -20.18
N HIS A 90 1.11 -3.09 -20.94
CA HIS A 90 2.35 -3.33 -21.65
C HIS A 90 3.57 -3.38 -20.70
N PRO A 91 4.44 -4.42 -20.75
CA PRO A 91 5.53 -4.58 -19.77
C PRO A 91 6.53 -3.42 -19.68
N LEU A 92 6.60 -2.53 -20.69
CA LEU A 92 7.45 -1.33 -20.63
C LEU A 92 7.04 -0.34 -19.53
N HIS A 93 5.80 -0.37 -19.03
CA HIS A 93 5.41 0.43 -17.85
C HIS A 93 6.25 0.09 -16.61
N TYR A 94 6.85 -1.11 -16.55
CA TYR A 94 7.73 -1.54 -15.46
C TYR A 94 9.16 -1.01 -15.58
N LEU A 95 9.52 -0.41 -16.72
CA LEU A 95 10.74 0.37 -16.88
C LEU A 95 10.57 1.82 -16.43
N HIS A 96 9.34 2.29 -16.20
CA HIS A 96 9.11 3.66 -15.72
C HIS A 96 9.65 3.80 -14.28
N PRO A 97 10.51 4.81 -14.01
CA PRO A 97 11.22 4.90 -12.74
C PRO A 97 10.33 5.24 -11.52
N ALA A 98 9.12 5.76 -11.70
CA ALA A 98 8.20 6.02 -10.60
C ALA A 98 7.54 4.74 -10.08
N PHE A 99 7.17 4.72 -8.79
CA PHE A 99 6.37 3.62 -8.22
C PHE A 99 4.86 3.85 -8.43
N SER A 100 4.39 5.08 -8.22
CA SER A 100 3.01 5.50 -8.51
C SER A 100 2.59 5.16 -9.93
N TRP A 101 3.36 5.51 -10.96
CA TRP A 101 3.02 5.16 -12.36
C TRP A 101 2.75 3.65 -12.61
N ARG A 102 3.25 2.75 -11.75
CA ARG A 102 2.95 1.30 -11.78
C ARG A 102 1.77 0.89 -10.89
N VAL A 103 1.43 1.68 -9.88
CA VAL A 103 0.14 1.67 -9.18
C VAL A 103 -0.96 2.12 -10.15
N ASP A 104 -0.78 3.30 -10.76
CA ASP A 104 -1.74 3.96 -11.65
C ASP A 104 -2.02 3.10 -12.90
N ALA A 105 -0.98 2.60 -13.58
CA ALA A 105 -1.12 1.74 -14.76
C ALA A 105 -1.59 0.30 -14.45
N VAL A 106 -1.67 -0.09 -13.19
CA VAL A 106 -2.37 -1.32 -12.77
C VAL A 106 -3.82 -1.00 -12.38
N GLN A 107 -4.07 0.20 -11.84
CA GLN A 107 -5.41 0.68 -11.48
C GLN A 107 -6.26 1.02 -12.71
N SER A 108 -5.68 1.31 -13.89
CA SER A 108 -6.46 1.38 -15.14
C SER A 108 -7.18 0.06 -15.46
N GLY A 109 -6.68 -1.08 -14.97
CA GLY A 109 -7.37 -2.38 -14.97
C GLY A 109 -8.55 -2.49 -14.00
N GLY A 110 -8.98 -1.39 -13.38
CA GLY A 110 -10.04 -1.34 -12.39
C GLY A 110 -9.61 -1.82 -10.99
N ASP A 111 -10.40 -1.42 -10.00
CA ASP A 111 -10.07 -1.57 -8.58
C ASP A 111 -9.86 -3.05 -8.16
N THR A 112 -10.60 -3.98 -8.76
CA THR A 112 -10.40 -5.43 -8.53
C THR A 112 -9.02 -5.90 -8.99
N ALA A 113 -8.53 -5.43 -10.14
CA ALA A 113 -7.18 -5.78 -10.61
C ALA A 113 -6.12 -5.16 -9.70
N PHE A 114 -6.33 -3.91 -9.28
CA PHE A 114 -5.45 -3.23 -8.34
C PHE A 114 -5.33 -3.96 -7.00
N LEU A 115 -6.45 -4.36 -6.38
CA LEU A 115 -6.44 -5.04 -5.09
C LEU A 115 -5.72 -6.41 -5.16
N ILE A 116 -5.96 -7.18 -6.22
CA ILE A 116 -5.30 -8.47 -6.46
C ILE A 116 -3.80 -8.27 -6.70
N ALA A 117 -3.43 -7.39 -7.64
CA ALA A 117 -2.03 -7.10 -7.97
C ALA A 117 -1.28 -6.50 -6.77
N GLY A 118 -1.93 -5.63 -5.98
CA GLY A 118 -1.43 -5.04 -4.75
C GLY A 118 -1.09 -6.09 -3.70
N PHE A 119 -2.01 -7.02 -3.41
CA PHE A 119 -1.74 -8.18 -2.54
C PHE A 119 -0.58 -9.04 -3.07
N LEU A 120 -0.57 -9.34 -4.38
CA LEU A 120 0.52 -10.06 -5.04
C LEU A 120 1.85 -9.27 -5.06
N THR A 121 1.86 -7.96 -4.78
CA THR A 121 3.07 -7.13 -4.71
C THR A 121 3.85 -7.33 -3.41
N LEU A 122 3.18 -7.67 -2.31
CA LEU A 122 3.78 -7.84 -0.98
C LEU A 122 5.03 -8.76 -0.96
N PRO A 123 5.03 -9.98 -1.56
CA PRO A 123 6.23 -10.80 -1.62
C PRO A 123 7.36 -10.21 -2.48
N PHE A 124 7.04 -9.46 -3.54
CA PHE A 124 8.06 -8.81 -4.39
C PHE A 124 8.72 -7.62 -3.68
N ILE A 125 7.95 -6.82 -2.93
CA ILE A 125 8.48 -5.79 -2.03
C ILE A 125 9.40 -6.43 -0.99
N TRP A 126 8.95 -7.51 -0.32
CA TRP A 126 9.76 -8.21 0.68
C TRP A 126 11.11 -8.67 0.11
N VAL A 127 11.10 -9.36 -1.03
CA VAL A 127 12.34 -9.89 -1.62
C VAL A 127 13.21 -8.77 -2.20
N GLY A 128 12.63 -7.80 -2.90
CA GLY A 128 13.35 -6.66 -3.50
C GLY A 128 14.10 -5.83 -2.45
N VAL A 129 13.42 -5.42 -1.37
CA VAL A 129 14.02 -4.69 -0.26
C VAL A 129 15.04 -5.56 0.49
N SER A 130 14.67 -6.79 0.84
CA SER A 130 15.55 -7.72 1.58
C SER A 130 16.85 -8.00 0.83
N MET A 131 16.79 -8.20 -0.49
CA MET A 131 17.97 -8.43 -1.31
C MET A 131 18.79 -7.16 -1.54
N SER A 132 18.15 -6.01 -1.79
CA SER A 132 18.84 -4.72 -1.94
C SER A 132 19.65 -4.36 -0.69
N MET A 133 19.04 -4.53 0.49
CA MET A 133 19.68 -4.19 1.76
C MET A 133 20.77 -5.17 2.18
N ARG A 134 20.60 -6.47 1.89
CA ARG A 134 21.69 -7.45 2.02
C ARG A 134 22.81 -7.18 1.03
N ARG A 135 22.52 -6.79 -0.21
CA ARG A 135 23.53 -6.43 -1.22
C ARG A 135 24.33 -5.19 -0.82
N ALA A 136 23.68 -4.14 -0.28
CA ALA A 136 24.33 -2.96 0.27
C ALA A 136 25.29 -3.32 1.40
N ARG A 137 24.81 -4.08 2.40
CA ARG A 137 25.65 -4.61 3.48
C ARG A 137 26.85 -5.40 2.94
N ASP A 138 26.62 -6.28 1.98
CA ASP A 138 27.65 -7.16 1.41
C ASP A 138 28.67 -6.37 0.56
N ALA A 139 28.32 -5.20 0.05
CA ALA A 139 29.22 -4.22 -0.55
C ALA A 139 30.02 -3.39 0.47
N GLY A 140 29.80 -3.59 1.78
CA GLY A 140 30.42 -2.80 2.85
C GLY A 140 29.73 -1.46 3.11
N TRP A 141 28.50 -1.27 2.63
CA TRP A 141 27.68 -0.07 2.87
C TRP A 141 26.68 -0.32 4.00
N SER A 142 26.09 0.75 4.53
CA SER A 142 24.95 0.61 5.45
C SER A 142 23.82 -0.18 4.77
N PRO A 143 23.21 -1.19 5.42
CA PRO A 143 22.11 -1.95 4.81
C PRO A 143 21.01 -1.04 4.28
N TRP A 144 20.76 0.06 5.00
CA TRP A 144 19.69 1.04 4.79
C TRP A 144 19.67 1.67 3.40
N PHE A 145 20.77 1.69 2.65
CA PHE A 145 20.76 2.12 1.24
C PHE A 145 19.80 1.32 0.35
N GLY A 146 19.45 0.07 0.70
CA GLY A 146 18.43 -0.68 -0.03
C GLY A 146 16.97 -0.32 0.30
N LEU A 147 16.68 0.57 1.28
CA LEU A 147 15.35 1.18 1.41
C LEU A 147 15.07 2.19 0.29
N LEU A 148 16.11 2.68 -0.39
CA LEU A 148 15.96 3.53 -1.57
C LEU A 148 15.25 2.82 -2.74
N PHE A 149 14.98 1.52 -2.60
CA PHE A 149 14.02 0.76 -3.41
C PHE A 149 12.61 1.39 -3.47
N PHE A 150 12.15 2.05 -2.41
CA PHE A 150 10.84 2.70 -2.42
C PHE A 150 10.83 4.06 -3.14
N LEU A 151 11.99 4.59 -3.52
CA LEU A 151 12.08 5.93 -4.09
C LEU A 151 11.99 5.89 -5.62
N PRO A 152 11.05 6.65 -6.23
CA PRO A 152 11.08 6.96 -7.66
C PRO A 152 12.47 7.38 -8.14
N LEU A 153 12.87 6.92 -9.33
CA LEU A 153 14.18 7.16 -9.99
C LEU A 153 15.39 6.55 -9.26
N ILE A 154 15.53 6.83 -7.97
CA ILE A 154 16.68 6.43 -7.14
C ILE A 154 16.74 4.91 -6.98
N ASN A 155 15.61 4.18 -6.95
CA ASN A 155 15.59 2.71 -6.94
C ASN A 155 16.42 2.12 -8.10
N GLY A 156 16.17 2.56 -9.34
CA GLY A 156 16.88 2.06 -10.52
C GLY A 156 18.39 2.34 -10.48
N LEU A 157 18.78 3.55 -10.11
CA LEU A 157 20.18 3.94 -9.92
C LEU A 157 20.86 3.11 -8.82
N MET A 158 20.18 2.90 -7.69
CA MET A 158 20.69 2.14 -6.56
C MET A 158 20.80 0.64 -6.90
N PHE A 159 19.84 0.08 -7.64
CA PHE A 159 19.90 -1.29 -8.14
C PHE A 159 21.13 -1.51 -9.03
N LEU A 160 21.36 -0.63 -10.01
CA LEU A 160 22.54 -0.68 -10.88
C LEU A 160 23.85 -0.56 -10.07
N LEU A 161 23.96 0.44 -9.20
CA LEU A 161 25.14 0.66 -8.38
C LEU A 161 25.47 -0.57 -7.50
N LEU A 162 24.45 -1.15 -6.85
CA LEU A 162 24.58 -2.35 -6.01
C LEU A 162 24.93 -3.62 -6.81
N CYS A 163 24.60 -3.68 -8.11
CA CYS A 163 25.06 -4.73 -9.02
C CYS A 163 26.56 -4.62 -9.30
N PHE A 164 27.10 -3.43 -9.55
CA PHE A 164 28.51 -3.22 -9.88
C PHE A 164 29.45 -3.30 -8.66
N MET A 165 29.06 -2.66 -7.55
CA MET A 165 29.87 -2.56 -6.33
C MET A 165 30.43 -3.91 -5.87
N PRO A 166 31.75 -4.04 -5.61
CA PRO A 166 32.36 -5.31 -5.19
C PRO A 166 31.86 -5.72 -3.79
N THR A 167 31.84 -7.02 -3.51
CA THR A 167 31.59 -7.53 -2.15
C THR A 167 32.82 -7.22 -1.29
N ARG A 168 32.64 -6.53 -0.15
CA ARG A 168 33.72 -6.07 0.74
C ARG A 168 33.76 -6.73 2.12
N ILE A 169 32.77 -7.56 2.48
CA ILE A 169 32.79 -8.27 3.77
C ILE A 169 33.96 -9.27 3.80
N SER A 170 34.97 -8.94 4.61
CA SER A 170 36.02 -9.86 5.06
C SER A 170 35.57 -10.62 6.33
N ARG A 171 36.23 -11.73 6.66
CA ARG A 171 35.92 -12.61 7.81
C ARG A 171 36.01 -11.93 9.19
N ALA A 172 36.77 -10.84 9.31
CA ALA A 172 37.04 -10.14 10.57
C ALA A 172 35.80 -9.63 11.35
N ALA A 173 34.60 -9.71 10.78
CA ALA A 173 33.35 -9.34 11.45
C ALA A 173 32.76 -10.47 12.33
N GLU A 174 33.26 -11.70 12.28
CA GLU A 174 32.76 -12.78 13.16
C GLU A 174 33.39 -12.68 14.57
N ASP A 175 34.73 -12.53 14.65
CA ASP A 175 35.50 -12.63 15.90
C ASP A 175 35.20 -11.55 16.96
N SER A 176 34.77 -10.35 16.57
CA SER A 176 34.47 -9.25 17.51
C SER A 176 33.04 -9.24 18.06
N THR A 177 32.16 -10.18 17.68
CA THR A 177 30.71 -10.08 17.95
C THR A 177 30.20 -10.77 19.23
N ALA A 178 31.10 -11.37 20.01
CA ALA A 178 30.71 -12.18 21.18
C ALA A 178 30.19 -11.38 22.39
N ASN A 179 30.61 -10.13 22.57
CA ASN A 179 30.33 -9.34 23.78
C ASN A 179 29.40 -8.13 23.53
N SER A 180 28.61 -7.78 24.56
CA SER A 180 27.70 -6.62 24.65
C SER A 180 26.37 -6.66 23.85
N ARG A 181 25.53 -7.68 24.08
CA ARG A 181 24.06 -7.48 23.94
C ARG A 181 23.60 -6.58 25.10
N LEU A 182 23.19 -5.34 24.80
CA LEU A 182 22.72 -4.41 25.82
C LEU A 182 21.33 -4.81 26.34
N PRO A 183 21.04 -4.69 27.65
CA PRO A 183 19.75 -5.04 28.21
C PRO A 183 18.61 -4.20 27.63
N ALA A 184 17.43 -4.81 27.54
CA ALA A 184 16.27 -4.31 26.82
C ALA A 184 15.53 -3.15 27.54
N THR A 185 16.15 -1.97 27.64
CA THR A 185 15.54 -0.81 28.32
C THR A 185 14.24 -0.34 27.64
N LEU A 186 13.27 0.08 28.45
CA LEU A 186 11.98 0.65 27.99
C LEU A 186 12.19 1.84 27.02
N GLY A 187 13.20 2.68 27.31
CA GLY A 187 13.56 3.83 26.48
C GLY A 187 13.83 3.49 25.00
N MET A 188 14.38 2.32 24.67
CA MET A 188 14.56 1.93 23.26
C MET A 188 13.22 1.64 22.55
N ALA A 189 12.24 1.07 23.26
CA ALA A 189 10.91 0.85 22.70
C ALA A 189 10.17 2.19 22.49
N LEU A 190 10.21 3.08 23.49
CA LEU A 190 9.66 4.43 23.40
C LEU A 190 10.31 5.26 22.28
N GLN A 191 11.64 5.18 22.13
CA GLN A 191 12.36 5.82 21.01
C GLN A 191 11.91 5.30 19.65
N GLY A 192 11.65 4.00 19.52
CA GLY A 192 11.14 3.43 18.27
C GLY A 192 9.72 3.87 17.96
N ILE A 193 8.81 3.72 18.93
CA ILE A 193 7.39 4.11 18.80
C ILE A 193 7.29 5.60 18.48
N GLY A 194 7.97 6.45 19.25
CA GLY A 194 8.00 7.90 19.07
C GLY A 194 8.57 8.30 17.72
N ALA A 195 9.74 7.77 17.32
CA ALA A 195 10.32 8.07 16.01
C ALA A 195 9.38 7.65 14.87
N GLY A 196 8.77 6.45 14.95
CA GLY A 196 7.77 6.01 13.99
C GLY A 196 6.58 6.97 13.88
N ALA A 197 5.98 7.36 15.01
CA ALA A 197 4.87 8.31 15.03
C ALA A 197 5.26 9.68 14.45
N THR A 198 6.43 10.22 14.82
CA THR A 198 6.96 11.47 14.27
C THR A 198 7.14 11.42 12.75
N LEU A 199 7.57 10.29 12.18
CA LEU A 199 7.64 10.16 10.71
C LEU A 199 6.27 10.21 10.04
N GLY A 200 5.23 9.63 10.66
CA GLY A 200 3.87 9.68 10.14
C GLY A 200 3.30 11.10 10.16
N VAL A 201 3.45 11.81 11.29
CA VAL A 201 3.03 13.22 11.42
C VAL A 201 3.80 14.12 10.45
N LEU A 202 5.10 13.92 10.28
CA LEU A 202 5.89 14.67 9.28
C LEU A 202 5.48 14.34 7.84
N ALA A 203 5.18 13.08 7.52
CA ALA A 203 4.67 12.71 6.19
C ALA A 203 3.32 13.38 5.91
N MET A 204 2.41 13.38 6.89
CA MET A 204 1.11 14.05 6.81
C MET A 204 1.26 15.56 6.58
N VAL A 205 2.03 16.24 7.44
CA VAL A 205 2.26 17.69 7.33
C VAL A 205 2.92 18.04 5.99
N VAL A 206 3.94 17.30 5.55
CA VAL A 206 4.60 17.60 4.27
C VAL A 206 3.68 17.30 3.09
N SER A 207 2.99 16.16 3.05
CA SER A 207 2.12 15.79 1.91
C SER A 207 0.93 16.74 1.77
N VAL A 208 0.19 16.98 2.86
CA VAL A 208 -1.07 17.73 2.81
C VAL A 208 -0.84 19.23 2.92
N PHE A 209 0.01 19.71 3.84
CA PHE A 209 0.22 21.15 4.07
C PHE A 209 1.38 21.72 3.24
N GLY A 210 2.30 20.87 2.77
CA GLY A 210 3.42 21.26 1.90
C GLY A 210 3.13 21.11 0.41
N PHE A 211 2.37 20.08 -0.01
CA PHE A 211 2.06 19.80 -1.42
C PHE A 211 0.57 19.78 -1.77
N GLY A 212 -0.33 19.86 -0.79
CA GLY A 212 -1.79 19.82 -1.03
C GLY A 212 -2.33 18.45 -1.43
N GLN A 213 -1.62 17.34 -1.15
CA GLN A 213 -1.95 16.02 -1.71
C GLN A 213 -2.15 14.93 -0.66
N TYR A 214 -3.25 14.20 -0.81
CA TYR A 214 -3.58 12.96 -0.08
C TYR A 214 -3.16 11.70 -0.88
N GLY A 215 -1.92 11.73 -1.40
CA GLY A 215 -1.41 10.76 -2.37
C GLY A 215 -0.95 9.41 -1.79
N SER A 216 -0.72 8.42 -2.67
CA SER A 216 -0.22 7.08 -2.31
C SER A 216 1.09 7.08 -1.51
N GLY A 217 1.91 8.14 -1.61
CA GLY A 217 3.09 8.30 -0.76
C GLY A 217 2.76 8.42 0.73
N LEU A 218 1.70 9.15 1.07
CA LEU A 218 1.19 9.30 2.42
C LEU A 218 0.59 7.99 2.92
N PHE A 219 -0.36 7.39 2.19
CA PHE A 219 -1.11 6.24 2.68
C PHE A 219 -0.41 4.88 2.52
N VAL A 220 0.50 4.74 1.54
CA VAL A 220 1.24 3.48 1.32
C VAL A 220 2.69 3.57 1.83
N GLY A 221 3.38 4.67 1.51
CA GLY A 221 4.78 4.85 1.84
C GLY A 221 5.02 5.09 3.34
N ALA A 222 4.34 6.07 3.93
CA ALA A 222 4.60 6.45 5.32
C ALA A 222 4.35 5.31 6.33
N PRO A 223 3.21 4.58 6.36
CA PRO A 223 2.97 3.56 7.38
C PRO A 223 3.97 2.41 7.32
N PHE A 224 4.41 2.01 6.11
CA PHE A 224 5.49 1.04 5.95
C PHE A 224 6.80 1.55 6.61
N VAL A 225 7.19 2.80 6.35
CA VAL A 225 8.42 3.40 6.90
C VAL A 225 8.33 3.60 8.41
N MET A 226 7.16 4.00 8.94
CA MET A 226 6.87 4.06 10.38
C MET A 226 7.08 2.68 11.02
N GLY A 227 6.49 1.64 10.42
CA GLY A 227 6.59 0.26 10.91
C GLY A 227 8.01 -0.31 10.88
N VAL A 228 8.76 -0.06 9.80
CA VAL A 228 10.20 -0.38 9.71
C VAL A 228 10.98 0.31 10.83
N THR A 229 10.77 1.61 11.00
CA THR A 229 11.54 2.47 11.92
C THR A 229 11.28 2.08 13.38
N ALA A 230 10.00 1.99 13.77
CA ALA A 230 9.62 1.64 15.13
C ALA A 230 10.08 0.23 15.51
N SER A 231 9.84 -0.74 14.62
CA SER A 231 10.24 -2.14 14.84
C SER A 231 11.76 -2.32 14.95
N TYR A 232 12.55 -1.63 14.11
CA TYR A 232 14.01 -1.70 14.19
C TYR A 232 14.55 -1.04 15.47
N LEU A 233 14.13 0.20 15.75
CA LEU A 233 14.65 0.96 16.89
C LEU A 233 14.24 0.36 18.24
N ALA A 234 13.04 -0.22 18.34
CA ALA A 234 12.58 -0.93 19.55
C ALA A 234 13.29 -2.28 19.79
N GLN A 235 14.03 -2.80 18.80
CA GLN A 235 14.69 -4.11 18.86
C GLN A 235 16.21 -4.07 18.68
N ARG A 236 16.81 -2.92 18.34
CA ARG A 236 18.28 -2.79 18.18
C ARG A 236 19.02 -3.27 19.43
N GLY A 237 20.01 -4.15 19.23
CA GLY A 237 20.82 -4.73 20.31
C GLY A 237 20.10 -5.77 21.21
N ARG A 238 18.82 -6.05 20.97
CA ARG A 238 18.03 -7.07 21.69
C ARG A 238 17.97 -8.38 20.90
N ASP A 239 17.57 -9.45 21.58
CA ASP A 239 17.12 -10.67 20.91
C ASP A 239 15.80 -10.37 20.14
N PRO A 240 15.77 -10.52 18.80
CA PRO A 240 14.65 -10.06 17.98
C PRO A 240 13.40 -10.92 18.17
N ASN A 241 12.24 -10.28 18.22
CA ASN A 241 10.95 -10.94 18.32
C ASN A 241 9.93 -10.20 17.45
N ARG A 242 9.44 -10.87 16.39
CA ARG A 242 8.51 -10.31 15.41
C ARG A 242 7.27 -9.70 16.05
N PHE A 243 6.72 -10.31 17.11
CA PHE A 243 5.56 -9.79 17.82
C PHE A 243 5.86 -8.47 18.55
N ARG A 244 7.06 -8.33 19.13
CA ARG A 244 7.52 -7.05 19.73
C ARG A 244 7.73 -5.97 18.66
N GLY A 245 8.24 -6.35 17.50
CA GLY A 245 8.39 -5.44 16.36
C GLY A 245 7.06 -4.93 15.81
N ILE A 246 6.10 -5.85 15.60
CA ILE A 246 4.73 -5.52 15.16
C ILE A 246 4.03 -4.67 16.22
N GLY A 247 4.11 -5.03 17.50
CA GLY A 247 3.55 -4.22 18.58
C GLY A 247 4.11 -2.78 18.62
N ALA A 248 5.41 -2.61 18.43
CA ALA A 248 6.02 -1.27 18.34
C ALA A 248 5.57 -0.48 17.10
N ALA A 249 5.33 -1.15 15.98
CA ALA A 249 4.81 -0.51 14.76
C ALA A 249 3.34 -0.10 14.88
N LEU A 250 2.48 -0.97 15.40
CA LEU A 250 1.06 -0.67 15.63
C LEU A 250 0.89 0.45 16.67
N LEU A 251 1.68 0.44 17.74
CA LEU A 251 1.72 1.56 18.70
C LEU A 251 2.24 2.87 18.08
N ALA A 252 3.13 2.81 17.08
CA ALA A 252 3.57 4.00 16.35
C ALA A 252 2.50 4.56 15.41
N VAL A 253 1.66 3.69 14.81
CA VAL A 253 0.49 4.10 14.02
C VAL A 253 -0.57 4.72 14.94
N ILE A 254 -0.96 4.04 16.02
CA ILE A 254 -1.94 4.56 17.00
C ILE A 254 -1.48 5.88 17.62
N LEU A 255 -0.18 6.02 17.94
CA LEU A 255 0.36 7.29 18.44
C LEU A 255 0.37 8.39 17.36
N CYS A 256 0.57 8.06 16.08
CA CYS A 256 0.45 9.01 14.98
C CYS A 256 -0.99 9.48 14.80
N GLU A 257 -1.95 8.55 14.65
CA GLU A 257 -3.38 8.82 14.50
C GLU A 257 -3.90 9.66 15.68
N GLY A 258 -3.58 9.25 16.91
CA GLY A 258 -3.90 10.02 18.12
C GLY A 258 -3.23 11.40 18.19
N THR A 259 -2.03 11.58 17.62
CA THR A 259 -1.38 12.90 17.53
C THR A 259 -2.08 13.79 16.50
N LEU A 260 -2.49 13.27 15.34
CA LEU A 260 -3.23 14.04 14.34
C LEU A 260 -4.60 14.50 14.89
N LEU A 261 -5.30 13.61 15.61
CA LEU A 261 -6.56 13.93 16.28
C LEU A 261 -6.37 14.99 17.39
N LEU A 262 -5.34 14.85 18.24
CA LEU A 262 -5.03 15.80 19.33
C LEU A 262 -4.48 17.15 18.85
N LEU A 263 -4.06 17.24 17.58
CA LEU A 263 -3.66 18.50 16.94
C LEU A 263 -4.76 19.09 16.05
N ALA A 264 -5.97 18.49 16.04
CA ALA A 264 -7.10 18.88 15.20
C ALA A 264 -6.77 18.90 13.69
N LEU A 265 -5.83 18.06 13.23
CA LEU A 265 -5.41 17.95 11.82
C LEU A 265 -6.21 16.88 11.06
N GLU A 266 -6.83 15.95 11.80
CA GLU A 266 -7.69 14.90 11.27
C GLU A 266 -8.78 14.59 12.30
N GLY A 267 -9.91 14.02 11.85
CA GLY A 267 -10.99 13.56 12.72
C GLY A 267 -11.04 12.04 12.85
N ALA A 268 -11.78 11.54 13.84
CA ALA A 268 -11.75 10.12 14.18
C ALA A 268 -12.38 9.21 13.12
N VAL A 269 -13.26 9.70 12.23
CA VAL A 269 -13.92 8.87 11.20
C VAL A 269 -12.93 8.54 10.09
N CYS A 270 -12.27 9.55 9.50
CA CYS A 270 -11.28 9.35 8.45
C CYS A 270 -10.00 8.66 8.96
N LEU A 271 -9.60 8.87 10.22
CA LEU A 271 -8.55 8.06 10.86
C LEU A 271 -8.97 6.58 10.97
N LEU A 272 -10.22 6.28 11.34
CA LEU A 272 -10.73 4.90 11.40
C LEU A 272 -10.87 4.25 10.01
N THR A 273 -11.10 5.00 8.93
CA THR A 273 -11.07 4.45 7.56
C THR A 273 -9.65 4.30 7.00
N ALA A 274 -8.69 5.11 7.45
CA ALA A 274 -7.27 4.98 7.06
C ALA A 274 -6.54 3.85 7.82
N ALA A 275 -6.89 3.63 9.09
CA ALA A 275 -6.22 2.70 10.00
C ALA A 275 -6.01 1.27 9.46
N PRO A 276 -6.96 0.61 8.79
CA PRO A 276 -6.75 -0.76 8.28
C PRO A 276 -5.59 -0.86 7.28
N LEU A 277 -5.49 0.10 6.36
CA LEU A 277 -4.39 0.20 5.39
C LEU A 277 -3.06 0.53 6.10
N ALA A 278 -3.08 1.52 6.99
CA ALA A 278 -1.89 1.96 7.72
C ALA A 278 -1.32 0.84 8.61
N MET A 279 -2.16 0.17 9.41
CA MET A 279 -1.74 -0.92 10.29
C MET A 279 -1.28 -2.16 9.52
N GLY A 280 -1.91 -2.49 8.39
CA GLY A 280 -1.48 -3.57 7.50
C GLY A 280 -0.08 -3.34 6.95
N LEU A 281 0.17 -2.16 6.38
CA LEU A 281 1.47 -1.81 5.80
C LEU A 281 2.55 -1.59 6.87
N ALA A 282 2.21 -1.00 8.01
CA ALA A 282 3.10 -0.90 9.16
C ALA A 282 3.49 -2.30 9.69
N THR A 283 2.60 -3.29 9.64
CA THR A 283 2.90 -4.68 9.99
C THR A 283 3.91 -5.31 9.01
N VAL A 284 3.76 -5.08 7.70
CA VAL A 284 4.75 -5.52 6.69
C VAL A 284 6.11 -4.85 6.94
N GLY A 285 6.10 -3.53 7.19
CA GLY A 285 7.30 -2.79 7.60
C GLY A 285 7.91 -3.32 8.90
N ALA A 286 7.09 -3.73 9.86
CA ALA A 286 7.56 -4.24 11.15
C ALA A 286 8.26 -5.59 11.05
N LEU A 287 7.80 -6.48 10.16
CA LEU A 287 8.49 -7.73 9.84
C LEU A 287 9.87 -7.46 9.23
N VAL A 288 9.94 -6.45 8.35
CA VAL A 288 11.15 -6.00 7.67
C VAL A 288 12.15 -5.36 8.66
N GLY A 289 11.70 -4.44 9.54
CA GLY A 289 12.53 -3.86 10.61
C GLY A 289 13.03 -4.90 11.63
N SER A 290 12.17 -5.87 11.99
CA SER A 290 12.55 -7.00 12.85
C SER A 290 13.67 -7.86 12.22
N HIS A 291 13.64 -8.03 10.90
CA HIS A 291 14.65 -8.79 10.16
C HIS A 291 16.04 -8.14 10.21
N TRP A 292 16.14 -6.82 10.40
CA TRP A 292 17.43 -6.12 10.53
C TRP A 292 17.89 -5.94 11.96
N ALA A 293 16.98 -5.88 12.93
CA ALA A 293 17.34 -5.97 14.35
C ALA A 293 18.14 -7.25 14.66
N MET A 294 17.90 -8.34 13.89
CA MET A 294 18.68 -9.59 13.98
C MET A 294 20.13 -9.49 13.50
N ARG A 295 20.58 -8.37 12.92
CA ARG A 295 21.86 -8.28 12.22
C ARG A 295 22.65 -7.06 12.70
N GLN A 296 23.51 -7.27 13.68
CA GLN A 296 24.41 -6.24 14.19
C GLN A 296 25.34 -5.70 13.09
N GLY A 297 25.56 -4.38 13.05
CA GLY A 297 26.50 -3.74 12.11
C GLY A 297 26.16 -2.30 11.71
N GLY A 298 26.80 -1.32 12.35
CA GLY A 298 27.26 -0.06 11.72
C GLY A 298 26.27 0.96 11.14
N GLY A 299 24.95 0.80 11.25
CA GLY A 299 23.99 1.63 10.51
C GLY A 299 23.76 3.08 11.01
N GLY A 300 23.91 3.32 12.32
CA GLY A 300 23.16 4.36 13.08
C GLY A 300 22.96 5.74 12.44
N ARG A 301 24.02 6.39 11.94
CA ARG A 301 23.92 7.75 11.36
C ARG A 301 23.26 7.75 9.97
N ALA A 302 23.52 6.71 9.15
CA ALA A 302 22.83 6.53 7.87
C ALA A 302 21.38 6.06 8.05
N THR A 303 21.10 5.28 9.10
CA THR A 303 19.73 4.94 9.53
C THR A 303 18.95 6.20 9.87
N ALA A 304 19.49 7.08 10.72
CA ALA A 304 18.86 8.35 11.09
C ALA A 304 18.64 9.28 9.87
N ALA A 305 19.60 9.38 8.96
CA ALA A 305 19.45 10.17 7.74
C ALA A 305 18.33 9.65 6.82
N LEU A 306 18.27 8.33 6.59
CA LEU A 306 17.25 7.74 5.71
C LEU A 306 15.84 7.70 6.34
N ILE A 307 15.77 7.65 7.68
CA ILE A 307 14.56 7.88 8.48
C ILE A 307 13.95 9.26 8.18
N VAL A 308 14.79 10.31 8.08
CA VAL A 308 14.34 11.68 7.77
C VAL A 308 14.07 11.88 6.26
N VAL A 309 14.85 11.26 5.38
CA VAL A 309 14.74 11.48 3.93
C VAL A 309 13.55 10.77 3.28
N LEU A 310 13.18 9.55 3.70
CA LEU A 310 12.10 8.80 3.02
C LEU A 310 10.74 9.54 2.99
N PRO A 311 10.23 10.10 4.11
CA PRO A 311 8.97 10.86 4.12
C PRO A 311 8.95 12.09 3.20
N LEU A 312 10.09 12.75 3.05
CA LEU A 312 10.23 13.92 2.16
C LEU A 312 10.15 13.53 0.67
N THR A 313 10.48 12.28 0.35
CA THR A 313 10.47 11.75 -1.02
C THR A 313 9.20 10.99 -1.40
N THR A 314 8.36 10.62 -0.43
CA THR A 314 6.97 10.20 -0.67
C THR A 314 6.05 11.36 -1.05
N ALA A 315 6.50 12.60 -0.81
CA ALA A 315 5.76 13.83 -1.11
C ALA A 315 6.17 14.48 -2.45
N ILE A 316 6.84 13.75 -3.35
CA ILE A 316 7.06 14.21 -4.73
C ILE A 316 5.77 13.93 -5.51
N PRO A 317 5.06 14.96 -6.03
CA PRO A 317 3.92 14.73 -6.90
C PRO A 317 4.38 13.99 -8.16
N THR A 318 3.78 12.84 -8.43
CA THR A 318 3.73 12.34 -9.82
C THR A 318 2.54 12.97 -10.53
N ALA A 319 2.52 12.87 -11.87
CA ALA A 319 1.52 13.51 -12.71
C ALA A 319 0.10 13.29 -12.17
N PRO A 320 -0.79 14.29 -12.24
CA PRO A 320 -2.15 14.16 -11.73
C PRO A 320 -2.79 12.92 -12.34
N ALA A 321 -3.31 12.04 -11.48
CA ALA A 321 -4.12 10.94 -11.94
C ALA A 321 -5.32 11.55 -12.67
N GLU A 322 -5.55 11.15 -13.91
CA GLU A 322 -6.66 11.64 -14.72
C GLU A 322 -7.95 11.36 -13.95
N HIS A 323 -8.67 12.42 -13.52
CA HIS A 323 -9.73 12.33 -12.52
C HIS A 323 -10.82 11.34 -12.93
N ALA A 324 -10.70 10.10 -12.44
CA ALA A 324 -11.56 9.01 -12.83
C ALA A 324 -12.99 9.33 -12.35
N VAL A 325 -13.93 9.37 -13.29
CA VAL A 325 -15.34 9.57 -12.96
C VAL A 325 -15.93 8.20 -12.59
N HIS A 326 -15.93 7.91 -11.30
CA HIS A 326 -16.58 6.76 -10.71
C HIS A 326 -18.11 6.88 -10.84
N GLN A 327 -18.80 5.73 -10.95
CA GLN A 327 -20.25 5.67 -11.05
C GLN A 327 -20.82 4.67 -10.04
N VAL A 328 -21.70 5.15 -9.16
CA VAL A 328 -22.50 4.29 -8.27
C VAL A 328 -23.94 4.29 -8.73
N THR A 329 -24.50 3.10 -8.97
CA THR A 329 -25.91 2.88 -9.33
C THR A 329 -26.57 1.99 -8.29
N THR A 330 -27.76 2.39 -7.82
CA THR A 330 -28.56 1.67 -6.82
C THR A 330 -30.02 1.60 -7.28
N GLU A 331 -30.66 0.43 -7.17
CA GLU A 331 -32.08 0.27 -7.52
C GLU A 331 -32.96 -0.17 -6.35
N VAL A 332 -34.26 0.14 -6.44
CA VAL A 332 -35.34 -0.44 -5.65
C VAL A 332 -36.53 -0.77 -6.55
N LEU A 333 -37.33 -1.76 -6.16
CA LEU A 333 -38.66 -1.98 -6.72
C LEU A 333 -39.68 -1.24 -5.86
N VAL A 334 -40.60 -0.51 -6.51
CA VAL A 334 -41.68 0.26 -5.89
C VAL A 334 -43.02 -0.32 -6.37
N ASP A 335 -43.94 -0.54 -5.45
CA ASP A 335 -45.25 -1.15 -5.68
C ASP A 335 -46.30 -0.08 -6.02
N ALA A 336 -45.93 0.83 -6.93
CA ALA A 336 -46.74 1.95 -7.42
C ALA A 336 -46.36 2.34 -8.89
N PRO A 337 -47.29 2.92 -9.68
CA PRO A 337 -47.03 3.35 -11.07
C PRO A 337 -46.01 4.47 -11.19
N ALA A 338 -45.34 4.56 -12.35
CA ALA A 338 -44.24 5.51 -12.57
C ALA A 338 -44.68 6.98 -12.38
N GLU A 339 -45.91 7.34 -12.77
CA GLU A 339 -46.49 8.67 -12.63
C GLU A 339 -46.68 9.10 -11.16
N GLN A 340 -46.79 8.13 -10.25
CA GLN A 340 -46.88 8.36 -8.81
C GLN A 340 -45.48 8.48 -8.21
N VAL A 341 -44.59 7.53 -8.51
CA VAL A 341 -43.18 7.56 -8.07
C VAL A 341 -42.48 8.85 -8.52
N TRP A 342 -42.76 9.32 -9.74
CA TRP A 342 -42.24 10.59 -10.29
C TRP A 342 -42.49 11.80 -9.37
N ARG A 343 -43.66 11.89 -8.74
CA ARG A 343 -44.04 13.00 -7.85
C ARG A 343 -43.08 13.14 -6.66
N HIS A 344 -42.58 12.01 -6.16
CA HIS A 344 -41.67 11.93 -5.03
C HIS A 344 -40.18 11.91 -5.44
N VAL A 345 -39.87 11.63 -6.71
CA VAL A 345 -38.52 11.74 -7.29
C VAL A 345 -38.14 13.20 -7.58
N VAL A 346 -39.11 13.99 -8.05
CA VAL A 346 -38.94 15.44 -8.29
C VAL A 346 -38.68 16.22 -7.00
N ARG A 347 -39.36 15.85 -5.90
CA ARG A 347 -39.23 16.46 -4.58
C ARG A 347 -39.72 15.50 -3.49
N PHE A 348 -39.12 15.54 -2.31
CA PHE A 348 -39.57 14.73 -1.16
C PHE A 348 -39.49 15.52 0.15
N PRO A 349 -40.44 15.29 1.08
CA PRO A 349 -40.48 15.91 2.40
C PRO A 349 -39.34 15.40 3.30
N ASP A 350 -39.34 15.83 4.57
CA ASP A 350 -38.33 15.42 5.55
C ASP A 350 -38.27 13.89 5.73
N LEU A 351 -37.10 13.32 5.48
CA LEU A 351 -36.81 11.92 5.73
C LEU A 351 -36.75 11.66 7.26
N PRO A 352 -37.27 10.52 7.75
CA PRO A 352 -37.10 10.13 9.14
C PRO A 352 -35.60 10.00 9.49
N PRO A 353 -35.22 10.11 10.78
CA PRO A 353 -33.83 9.97 11.21
C PRO A 353 -33.15 8.71 10.66
N PRO A 354 -31.83 8.75 10.35
CA PRO A 354 -31.13 7.60 9.78
C PRO A 354 -31.23 6.36 10.69
N SER A 355 -31.57 5.22 10.10
CA SER A 355 -31.62 3.93 10.81
C SER A 355 -30.27 3.21 10.76
N ASP A 356 -29.60 3.21 9.61
CA ASP A 356 -28.23 2.71 9.42
C ASP A 356 -27.25 3.44 10.35
N TRP A 357 -26.30 2.71 10.94
CA TRP A 357 -25.30 3.25 11.86
C TRP A 357 -24.20 4.03 11.14
N VAL A 358 -23.88 3.66 9.89
CA VAL A 358 -22.88 4.37 9.06
C VAL A 358 -23.35 5.81 8.85
N LEU A 359 -24.64 5.98 8.57
CA LEU A 359 -25.32 7.27 8.41
C LEU A 359 -25.53 8.03 9.74
N LYS A 360 -24.84 7.64 10.82
CA LYS A 360 -24.75 8.36 12.10
C LYS A 360 -23.31 8.75 12.46
N THR A 361 -22.34 8.43 11.60
CA THR A 361 -20.92 8.76 11.81
C THR A 361 -20.56 10.20 11.41
N GLY A 362 -21.55 11.09 11.26
CA GLY A 362 -21.33 12.47 10.80
C GLY A 362 -21.24 12.66 9.28
N ILE A 363 -21.19 11.56 8.51
CA ILE A 363 -21.39 11.55 7.05
C ILE A 363 -22.60 12.39 6.66
N ALA A 364 -22.45 13.19 5.59
CA ALA A 364 -23.53 13.99 5.02
C ALA A 364 -24.74 13.09 4.67
N VAL A 365 -25.87 13.30 5.35
CA VAL A 365 -27.12 12.55 5.10
C VAL A 365 -28.21 13.44 4.52
N PRO A 366 -28.97 12.97 3.50
CA PRO A 366 -30.08 13.72 2.95
C PRO A 366 -31.21 13.85 3.97
N LEU A 367 -31.75 15.06 4.09
CA LEU A 367 -32.83 15.46 4.97
C LEU A 367 -34.12 15.66 4.18
N ARG A 368 -34.10 16.43 3.09
CA ARG A 368 -35.24 16.65 2.17
C ARG A 368 -34.77 17.12 0.79
N ALA A 369 -35.67 17.20 -0.19
CA ALA A 369 -35.40 17.81 -1.49
C ALA A 369 -36.55 18.70 -1.94
N ARG A 370 -36.24 19.98 -2.19
CA ARG A 370 -37.14 21.00 -2.75
C ARG A 370 -36.71 21.36 -4.16
N ILE A 371 -37.62 21.88 -4.98
CA ILE A 371 -37.33 22.28 -6.37
C ILE A 371 -37.97 23.62 -6.69
N GLU A 372 -37.24 24.47 -7.41
CA GLU A 372 -37.65 25.77 -7.89
C GLU A 372 -37.69 25.76 -9.43
N GLY A 373 -38.82 26.19 -10.00
CA GLY A 373 -39.11 26.04 -11.43
C GLY A 373 -39.66 24.66 -11.81
N GLN A 374 -39.73 24.39 -13.12
CA GLN A 374 -40.22 23.14 -13.69
C GLN A 374 -39.54 22.89 -15.05
N GLY A 375 -39.17 21.65 -15.35
CA GLY A 375 -38.50 21.29 -16.59
C GLY A 375 -36.97 21.39 -16.52
N VAL A 376 -36.31 21.33 -17.68
CA VAL A 376 -34.87 21.57 -17.80
C VAL A 376 -34.57 23.02 -17.45
N GLY A 377 -33.53 23.26 -16.64
CA GLY A 377 -33.20 24.58 -16.09
C GLY A 377 -33.93 24.92 -14.78
N ALA A 378 -34.83 24.07 -14.29
CA ALA A 378 -35.25 24.12 -12.88
C ALA A 378 -34.05 23.80 -11.97
N VAL A 379 -34.07 24.27 -10.72
CA VAL A 379 -33.02 23.99 -9.72
C VAL A 379 -33.60 23.19 -8.58
N ARG A 380 -33.09 21.98 -8.36
CA ARG A 380 -33.37 21.21 -7.15
C ARG A 380 -32.34 21.57 -6.08
N TYR A 381 -32.80 21.71 -4.85
CA TYR A 381 -31.96 21.88 -3.68
C TYR A 381 -32.16 20.66 -2.79
N CYS A 382 -31.12 19.86 -2.61
CA CYS A 382 -31.16 18.69 -1.75
C CYS A 382 -30.44 19.01 -0.44
N GLU A 383 -31.21 19.17 0.63
CA GLU A 383 -30.72 19.61 1.92
C GLU A 383 -30.13 18.42 2.68
N PHE A 384 -28.85 18.49 3.06
CA PHE A 384 -28.11 17.46 3.80
C PHE A 384 -27.70 17.97 5.19
N SER A 385 -27.29 17.06 6.07
CA SER A 385 -26.84 17.38 7.43
C SER A 385 -25.58 18.26 7.54
N THR A 386 -24.89 18.54 6.42
CA THR A 386 -23.70 19.39 6.34
C THR A 386 -23.92 20.66 5.49
N GLY A 387 -25.10 20.85 4.89
CA GLY A 387 -25.43 21.94 3.97
C GLY A 387 -26.25 21.45 2.76
N ASP A 388 -26.44 22.30 1.76
CA ASP A 388 -27.27 22.01 0.58
C ASP A 388 -26.43 21.58 -0.63
N PHE A 389 -26.92 20.60 -1.39
CA PHE A 389 -26.50 20.40 -2.78
C PHE A 389 -27.38 21.26 -3.69
N VAL A 390 -26.78 22.00 -4.63
CA VAL A 390 -27.48 22.74 -5.68
C VAL A 390 -27.41 21.94 -6.98
N GLU A 391 -28.58 21.54 -7.47
CA GLU A 391 -28.73 20.52 -8.52
C GLU A 391 -29.59 21.04 -9.70
N PRO A 392 -28.99 21.76 -10.68
CA PRO A 392 -29.69 22.19 -11.88
C PRO A 392 -30.13 21.01 -12.76
N ILE A 393 -31.42 20.95 -13.08
CA ILE A 393 -32.02 19.90 -13.91
C ILE A 393 -31.52 20.02 -15.35
N THR A 394 -30.88 18.97 -15.84
CA THR A 394 -30.38 18.83 -17.21
C THR A 394 -31.24 17.90 -18.08
N VAL A 395 -32.02 17.01 -17.46
CA VAL A 395 -32.99 16.12 -18.15
C VAL A 395 -34.29 16.06 -17.38
N TRP A 396 -35.42 16.31 -18.06
CA TRP A 396 -36.77 16.22 -17.50
C TRP A 396 -37.69 15.52 -18.48
N ASP A 397 -37.85 14.21 -18.32
CA ASP A 397 -38.68 13.33 -19.15
C ASP A 397 -39.67 12.60 -18.20
N PRO A 398 -40.86 13.18 -17.95
CA PRO A 398 -41.83 12.60 -17.03
C PRO A 398 -42.63 11.45 -17.67
N PRO A 399 -42.81 10.30 -17.00
CA PRO A 399 -42.30 9.91 -15.68
C PRO A 399 -40.93 9.21 -15.72
N HIS A 400 -40.30 9.04 -16.89
CA HIS A 400 -39.20 8.10 -17.11
C HIS A 400 -37.84 8.51 -16.49
N ARG A 401 -37.43 9.78 -16.55
CA ARG A 401 -36.04 10.18 -16.28
C ARG A 401 -35.90 11.62 -15.78
N LEU A 402 -35.21 11.77 -14.64
CA LEU A 402 -34.80 13.05 -14.06
C LEU A 402 -33.27 13.07 -13.93
N GLY A 403 -32.60 13.93 -14.69
CA GLY A 403 -31.15 14.11 -14.66
C GLY A 403 -30.76 15.52 -14.24
N PHE A 404 -29.69 15.65 -13.47
CA PHE A 404 -29.23 16.91 -12.90
C PHE A 404 -27.71 16.93 -12.77
N ASN A 405 -27.10 18.09 -13.02
CA ASN A 405 -25.71 18.32 -12.63
C ASN A 405 -25.67 18.75 -11.16
N VAL A 406 -24.51 18.67 -10.53
CA VAL A 406 -24.23 19.35 -9.25
C VAL A 406 -23.35 20.57 -9.56
N VAL A 407 -23.67 21.72 -8.97
CA VAL A 407 -22.88 22.97 -9.13
C VAL A 407 -22.37 23.54 -7.81
N GLU A 408 -22.92 23.07 -6.70
CA GLU A 408 -22.50 23.38 -5.33
C GLU A 408 -22.83 22.16 -4.46
N GLN A 409 -21.95 21.83 -3.53
CA GLN A 409 -22.10 20.70 -2.61
C GLN A 409 -21.56 21.05 -1.22
N PRO A 410 -22.10 20.46 -0.15
CA PRO A 410 -21.59 20.65 1.21
C PRO A 410 -20.37 19.75 1.48
N PRO A 411 -19.63 19.97 2.59
CA PRO A 411 -18.60 19.05 3.07
C PRO A 411 -19.14 17.63 3.21
N SER A 412 -18.34 16.64 2.80
CA SER A 412 -18.81 15.24 2.66
C SER A 412 -19.14 14.58 4.00
N LEU A 413 -18.56 15.04 5.10
CA LEU A 413 -18.90 14.63 6.46
C LEU A 413 -18.52 15.70 7.49
N SER A 414 -19.20 15.68 8.64
CA SER A 414 -18.81 16.39 9.86
C SER A 414 -18.06 15.42 10.77
N GLU A 415 -16.80 15.73 11.07
CA GLU A 415 -15.91 14.78 11.75
C GLU A 415 -16.21 14.59 13.25
N TRP A 416 -15.84 13.41 13.76
CA TRP A 416 -15.84 13.11 15.18
C TRP A 416 -14.57 13.65 15.82
N SER A 417 -14.70 14.80 16.50
CA SER A 417 -13.59 15.55 17.10
C SER A 417 -13.99 16.11 18.48
N PRO A 418 -13.05 16.23 19.45
CA PRO A 418 -13.29 16.99 20.68
C PRO A 418 -13.17 18.51 20.47
N TYR A 419 -12.79 18.97 19.26
CA TYR A 419 -12.65 20.38 18.90
C TYR A 419 -13.86 20.87 18.09
N SER A 420 -14.22 22.15 18.24
CA SER A 420 -15.33 22.79 17.50
C SER A 420 -15.11 22.90 15.99
N SER A 421 -13.87 22.73 15.56
CA SER A 421 -13.42 22.72 14.16
C SER A 421 -12.13 21.92 14.07
N ILE A 422 -11.87 21.32 12.91
CA ILE A 422 -10.59 20.68 12.58
C ILE A 422 -10.09 21.23 11.24
N TYR A 423 -8.81 21.04 10.95
CA TYR A 423 -8.19 21.38 9.67
C TYR A 423 -7.81 20.08 8.94
N ALA A 424 -8.82 19.43 8.36
CA ALA A 424 -8.67 18.25 7.52
C ALA A 424 -9.12 18.59 6.09
N PRO A 425 -8.21 18.98 5.17
CA PRO A 425 -8.59 19.47 3.85
C PRO A 425 -9.41 18.47 3.01
N HIS A 426 -9.32 17.17 3.25
CA HIS A 426 -10.09 16.16 2.48
C HIS A 426 -11.63 16.28 2.61
N LEU A 427 -12.13 17.08 3.55
CA LEU A 427 -13.57 17.29 3.75
C LEU A 427 -14.22 18.19 2.69
N ASP A 428 -13.42 18.96 1.95
CA ASP A 428 -13.85 19.97 0.98
C ASP A 428 -13.04 19.84 -0.33
N GLY A 429 -13.69 19.87 -1.49
CA GLY A 429 -13.07 19.70 -2.82
C GLY A 429 -12.46 18.31 -3.14
N PHE A 430 -12.06 17.50 -2.14
CA PHE A 430 -11.39 16.22 -2.37
C PHE A 430 -12.30 15.05 -2.78
N MET A 431 -13.63 15.21 -2.69
CA MET A 431 -14.62 14.31 -3.30
C MET A 431 -15.69 15.18 -3.96
N GLU A 432 -15.77 15.14 -5.28
CA GLU A 432 -16.70 15.95 -6.09
C GLU A 432 -17.79 15.07 -6.69
N SER A 433 -19.05 15.42 -6.44
CA SER A 433 -20.19 14.89 -7.19
C SER A 433 -20.40 15.74 -8.43
N HIS A 434 -20.43 15.14 -9.62
CA HIS A 434 -20.55 15.87 -10.90
C HIS A 434 -22.00 15.96 -11.38
N ARG A 435 -22.72 14.84 -11.26
CA ARG A 435 -24.12 14.73 -11.68
C ARG A 435 -24.81 13.53 -11.04
N GLY A 436 -26.13 13.57 -11.01
CA GLY A 436 -26.96 12.43 -10.64
C GLY A 436 -28.15 12.24 -11.58
N GLU A 437 -28.79 11.08 -11.44
CA GLU A 437 -29.91 10.66 -12.29
C GLU A 437 -30.85 9.74 -11.52
N PHE A 438 -32.15 9.92 -11.74
CA PHE A 438 -33.19 8.95 -11.42
C PHE A 438 -33.83 8.45 -12.70
N LEU A 439 -33.86 7.12 -12.87
CA LEU A 439 -34.52 6.43 -13.97
C LEU A 439 -35.66 5.57 -13.42
N LEU A 440 -36.84 5.71 -14.00
CA LEU A 440 -38.05 4.97 -13.65
C LEU A 440 -38.40 4.04 -14.81
N GLN A 441 -38.41 2.73 -14.54
CA GLN A 441 -38.80 1.72 -15.51
C GLN A 441 -40.10 1.07 -15.05
N GLN A 442 -41.19 1.31 -15.79
CA GLN A 442 -42.48 0.67 -15.53
C GLN A 442 -42.36 -0.85 -15.77
N LEU A 443 -42.81 -1.63 -14.79
CA LEU A 443 -42.83 -3.09 -14.83
C LEU A 443 -44.27 -3.62 -14.97
N PRO A 444 -44.45 -4.90 -15.36
CA PRO A 444 -45.73 -5.58 -15.31
C PRO A 444 -46.36 -5.55 -13.92
N GLY A 445 -47.69 -5.55 -13.85
CA GLY A 445 -48.43 -5.50 -12.58
C GLY A 445 -48.48 -4.12 -11.92
N GLY A 446 -48.03 -3.05 -12.59
CA GLY A 446 -48.10 -1.68 -12.10
C GLY A 446 -46.91 -1.24 -11.24
N GLN A 447 -45.97 -2.15 -10.93
CA GLN A 447 -44.73 -1.83 -10.21
C GLN A 447 -43.79 -0.92 -11.02
N THR A 448 -42.94 -0.15 -10.35
CA THR A 448 -41.87 0.65 -10.97
C THR A 448 -40.51 0.24 -10.39
N ARG A 449 -39.54 -0.03 -11.25
CA ARG A 449 -38.13 -0.06 -10.83
C ARG A 449 -37.60 1.36 -10.83
N LEU A 450 -37.20 1.85 -9.66
CA LEU A 450 -36.57 3.14 -9.49
C LEU A 450 -35.06 2.95 -9.30
N VAL A 451 -34.27 3.50 -10.22
CA VAL A 451 -32.81 3.43 -10.22
C VAL A 451 -32.25 4.83 -9.98
N GLY A 452 -31.41 4.98 -8.95
CA GLY A 452 -30.63 6.20 -8.69
C GLY A 452 -29.16 5.98 -9.07
N THR A 453 -28.56 6.92 -9.79
CA THR A 453 -27.14 6.89 -10.15
C THR A 453 -26.47 8.22 -9.80
N THR A 454 -25.22 8.15 -9.31
CA THR A 454 -24.35 9.31 -9.06
C THR A 454 -23.01 9.09 -9.77
N TRP A 455 -22.49 10.14 -10.40
CA TRP A 455 -21.14 10.19 -10.97
C TRP A 455 -20.28 11.15 -10.15
N TYR A 456 -19.10 10.69 -9.73
CA TYR A 456 -18.25 11.41 -8.79
C TYR A 456 -16.76 11.15 -9.07
N SER A 457 -15.87 12.00 -8.55
CA SER A 457 -14.42 11.79 -8.52
C SER A 457 -13.86 12.14 -7.15
N PHE A 458 -12.61 11.77 -6.86
CA PHE A 458 -11.92 12.14 -5.64
C PHE A 458 -10.39 12.15 -5.83
N ASP A 459 -9.67 13.06 -5.14
CA ASP A 459 -8.20 13.20 -5.22
C ASP A 459 -7.51 12.57 -3.99
N ILE A 460 -7.84 11.31 -3.71
CA ILE A 460 -7.31 10.55 -2.57
C ILE A 460 -6.82 9.20 -3.07
N ALA A 461 -5.54 8.87 -2.84
CA ALA A 461 -4.89 7.71 -3.45
C ALA A 461 -4.34 6.70 -2.40
N PRO A 462 -4.21 5.41 -2.72
CA PRO A 462 -4.55 4.75 -4.00
C PRO A 462 -6.07 4.65 -4.15
N ALA A 463 -6.61 5.11 -5.28
CA ALA A 463 -8.04 5.41 -5.35
C ALA A 463 -8.92 4.17 -5.14
N ALA A 464 -8.49 3.01 -5.64
CA ALA A 464 -9.13 1.71 -5.44
C ALA A 464 -9.32 1.26 -3.97
N TYR A 465 -8.57 1.83 -3.02
CA TYR A 465 -8.86 1.63 -1.59
C TYR A 465 -10.06 2.47 -1.14
N TRP A 466 -10.12 3.71 -1.60
CA TRP A 466 -11.11 4.70 -1.23
C TRP A 466 -12.46 4.51 -1.95
N THR A 467 -12.47 3.96 -3.18
CA THR A 467 -13.71 3.54 -3.87
C THR A 467 -14.54 2.58 -3.01
N LEU A 468 -13.87 1.66 -2.30
CA LEU A 468 -14.53 0.69 -1.41
C LEU A 468 -15.32 1.37 -0.27
N PHE A 469 -14.92 2.56 0.17
CA PHE A 469 -15.60 3.32 1.21
C PHE A 469 -16.65 4.27 0.62
N SER A 470 -16.32 4.99 -0.45
CA SER A 470 -17.25 5.92 -1.12
C SER A 470 -18.44 5.18 -1.72
N ASP A 471 -18.26 4.07 -2.45
CA ASP A 471 -19.38 3.24 -2.94
C ASP A 471 -20.22 2.67 -1.80
N PHE A 472 -19.58 2.18 -0.73
CA PHE A 472 -20.24 1.64 0.46
C PHE A 472 -21.09 2.69 1.20
N ILE A 473 -20.72 3.96 1.14
CA ILE A 473 -21.45 5.11 1.69
C ILE A 473 -22.54 5.58 0.71
N LEU A 474 -22.21 5.80 -0.57
CA LEU A 474 -23.13 6.26 -1.60
C LEU A 474 -24.30 5.30 -1.79
N HIS A 475 -24.06 3.98 -1.83
CA HIS A 475 -25.13 2.98 -1.85
C HIS A 475 -26.08 3.09 -0.64
N ARG A 476 -25.64 3.57 0.52
CA ARG A 476 -26.49 3.79 1.70
C ARG A 476 -27.28 5.08 1.61
N ILE A 477 -26.67 6.16 1.15
CA ILE A 477 -27.32 7.44 0.86
C ILE A 477 -28.43 7.22 -0.19
N HIS A 478 -28.11 6.54 -1.29
CA HIS A 478 -29.07 6.10 -2.31
C HIS A 478 -30.19 5.26 -1.71
N ARG A 479 -29.88 4.18 -0.98
CA ARG A 479 -30.90 3.32 -0.34
C ARG A 479 -31.79 4.09 0.64
N ARG A 480 -31.27 5.13 1.32
CA ARG A 480 -32.06 6.01 2.21
C ARG A 480 -33.10 6.81 1.41
N VAL A 481 -32.70 7.48 0.34
CA VAL A 481 -33.60 8.27 -0.52
C VAL A 481 -34.60 7.37 -1.27
N LEU A 482 -34.10 6.33 -1.95
CA LEU A 482 -34.91 5.43 -2.77
C LEU A 482 -35.97 4.68 -1.95
N ARG A 483 -35.67 4.25 -0.72
CA ARG A 483 -36.66 3.62 0.18
C ARG A 483 -37.66 4.62 0.77
N HIS A 484 -37.28 5.89 0.95
CA HIS A 484 -38.22 6.91 1.36
C HIS A 484 -39.23 7.19 0.23
N ILE A 485 -38.76 7.35 -1.00
CA ILE A 485 -39.58 7.48 -2.21
C ILE A 485 -40.52 6.27 -2.36
N LYS A 486 -40.00 5.04 -2.20
CA LYS A 486 -40.81 3.80 -2.15
C LYS A 486 -41.96 3.93 -1.13
N SER A 487 -41.62 4.25 0.13
CA SER A 487 -42.58 4.32 1.24
C SER A 487 -43.59 5.47 1.16
N LEU A 488 -43.34 6.52 0.38
CA LEU A 488 -44.32 7.55 0.07
C LEU A 488 -45.28 7.06 -1.03
N SER A 489 -44.71 6.65 -2.17
CA SER A 489 -45.47 6.21 -3.36
C SER A 489 -46.50 5.12 -3.02
N GLU A 490 -46.10 4.15 -2.21
CA GLU A 490 -46.96 3.02 -1.81
C GLU A 490 -48.08 3.40 -0.83
N LYS A 491 -47.91 4.46 -0.03
CA LYS A 491 -48.95 4.89 0.91
C LYS A 491 -50.14 5.50 0.19
N GLU A 492 -49.90 6.31 -0.84
CA GLU A 492 -50.96 6.83 -1.73
C GLU A 492 -51.44 5.81 -2.80
N VAL A 493 -51.09 4.52 -2.66
CA VAL A 493 -51.83 3.38 -3.25
C VAL A 493 -52.80 2.76 -2.24
N THR A 494 -52.52 2.89 -0.94
CA THR A 494 -53.25 2.21 0.15
C THR A 494 -54.31 3.04 0.88
N GLY A 495 -54.47 4.32 0.53
CA GLY A 495 -55.42 5.26 1.15
C GLY A 495 -56.07 6.17 0.13
#